data_AF-W4JXJ7-F1
#
_entry.id   AF-W4JXJ7-F1
#
_cell.length_a   1.000
_cell.length_b   1.000
_cell.length_c   1.000
_cell.angle_alpha   90.00
_cell.angle_beta   90.00
_cell.angle_gamma   90.00
#
_symmetry.space_group_name_H-M   'P 1'
#
loop_
_entity.id
_entity.type
_entity.pdbx_description
1 polymer ?
#
loop_
_entity_poly.entity_id
_entity_poly.type
_entity_poly.pdbx_seq_one_letter_code
_entity_poly.pdbx_strand_id
1 'polypeptide(L)'
;MVVLFFGDLGTWERVNSLLEEQTIKKSPWHRYQFIVFIMGLFHLKMACADAIWRIFINPPDARQDPNSLLKLVGQLKPKETGKITSDPGFCRMHEVIGHTSICLHLDAWHVEVNKQLVLCSTLEEWAENKPSMEEIMDLSHTLARDYVAGLGSDHVDLSVLRHDRATRDQQRENILLMHQYMLLYEELMHAMNVGDVGHLETIFAPWIAILKACGKHKYASAITQFLLDVHFVYPEGLRCVVRYNVLVNPTGQPGKFRGVDWVIELNNLFTKHIYGGSGSNFTKDNVIKESCLIGVFQNCHKNVEENFQIPGLTTCKGHKDMKRTFNKLLKYTLDSEPNVSKAGRQARYYILDMIEKGLGLIEENEYKVGSDSYRETPGGQERENEDREHEMVDIEMDEEDLRVELQDHGMFSDDGL
;
A
#
# COMPACT_ATOMS: atom_id res chain seq x y z
N MET A 1 -27.21 -12.71 -15.87
CA MET A 1 -27.08 -12.02 -14.57
C MET A 1 -25.67 -12.28 -14.09
N VAL A 2 -24.94 -11.24 -13.71
CA VAL A 2 -23.61 -11.33 -13.10
C VAL A 2 -23.69 -10.62 -11.75
N VAL A 3 -23.03 -11.17 -10.74
CA VAL A 3 -22.91 -10.61 -9.40
C VAL A 3 -21.43 -10.42 -9.14
N LEU A 4 -21.01 -9.17 -8.99
CA LEU A 4 -19.68 -8.85 -8.49
C LEU A 4 -19.64 -9.10 -6.99
N PHE A 5 -18.64 -9.83 -6.53
CA PHE A 5 -18.46 -10.16 -5.13
C PHE A 5 -17.10 -9.63 -4.67
N PHE A 6 -17.08 -8.80 -3.64
CA PHE A 6 -15.87 -8.17 -3.12
C PHE A 6 -15.58 -8.70 -1.72
N GLY A 7 -14.30 -8.77 -1.38
CA GLY A 7 -13.89 -9.17 -0.04
C GLY A 7 -12.38 -9.24 0.10
N ASP A 8 -11.95 -9.65 1.28
CA ASP A 8 -10.56 -9.97 1.57
C ASP A 8 -10.08 -11.23 0.81
N LEU A 9 -8.81 -11.53 1.00
CA LEU A 9 -8.16 -12.67 0.37
C LEU A 9 -8.74 -14.02 0.86
N GLY A 10 -9.09 -14.13 2.15
CA GLY A 10 -9.71 -15.34 2.68
C GLY A 10 -11.08 -15.63 2.04
N THR A 11 -11.83 -14.58 1.70
CA THR A 11 -13.09 -14.70 0.97
C THR A 11 -12.86 -15.11 -0.48
N TRP A 12 -11.83 -14.57 -1.14
CA TRP A 12 -11.45 -14.97 -2.50
C TRP A 12 -11.15 -16.46 -2.59
N GLU A 13 -10.34 -16.98 -1.67
CA GLU A 13 -9.96 -18.41 -1.64
C GLU A 13 -11.18 -19.31 -1.51
N ARG A 14 -12.12 -18.95 -0.62
CA ARG A 14 -13.35 -19.72 -0.41
C ARG A 14 -14.27 -19.67 -1.62
N VAL A 15 -14.40 -18.51 -2.26
CA VAL A 15 -15.23 -18.37 -3.47
C VAL A 15 -14.63 -19.16 -4.63
N ASN A 16 -13.31 -19.12 -4.82
CA ASN A 16 -12.66 -19.91 -5.86
C ASN A 16 -12.77 -21.41 -5.61
N SER A 17 -12.54 -21.85 -4.37
CA SER A 17 -12.71 -23.26 -3.99
C SER A 17 -14.14 -23.72 -4.29
N LEU A 18 -15.15 -22.91 -3.97
CA LEU A 18 -16.54 -23.19 -4.31
C LEU A 18 -16.76 -23.29 -5.82
N LEU A 19 -16.22 -22.35 -6.62
CA LEU A 19 -16.36 -22.37 -8.06
C LEU A 19 -15.72 -23.62 -8.68
N GLU A 20 -14.55 -24.01 -8.20
CA GLU A 20 -13.83 -25.22 -8.63
C GLU A 20 -14.61 -26.50 -8.30
N GLU A 21 -15.06 -26.67 -7.06
CA GLU A 21 -15.83 -27.84 -6.64
C GLU A 21 -17.15 -28.00 -7.41
N GLN A 22 -17.76 -26.88 -7.80
CA GLN A 22 -19.05 -26.89 -8.47
C GLN A 22 -18.94 -27.02 -9.99
N THR A 23 -17.73 -27.08 -10.57
CA THR A 23 -17.53 -27.22 -12.04
C THR A 23 -18.25 -28.41 -12.66
N ILE A 24 -18.40 -29.52 -11.93
CA ILE A 24 -19.07 -30.75 -12.39
C ILE A 24 -20.60 -30.61 -12.53
N LYS A 25 -21.21 -29.54 -12.00
CA LYS A 25 -22.67 -29.37 -12.05
C LYS A 25 -23.13 -29.03 -13.47
N LYS A 26 -24.34 -29.53 -13.80
CA LYS A 26 -24.87 -29.46 -15.17
C LYS A 26 -25.17 -28.05 -15.65
N SER A 27 -25.79 -27.21 -14.83
CA SER A 27 -26.21 -25.86 -15.24
C SER A 27 -25.26 -24.77 -14.74
N PRO A 28 -25.05 -23.69 -15.53
CA PRO A 28 -24.26 -22.52 -15.11
C PRO A 28 -24.63 -21.96 -13.73
N TRP A 29 -25.93 -22.00 -13.40
CA TRP A 29 -26.45 -21.54 -12.10
C TRP A 29 -25.89 -22.35 -10.93
N HIS A 30 -25.93 -23.69 -11.01
CA HIS A 30 -25.40 -24.56 -9.95
C HIS A 30 -23.87 -24.57 -9.91
N ARG A 31 -23.21 -24.16 -11.00
CA ARG A 31 -21.77 -23.90 -11.05
C ARG A 31 -21.38 -22.53 -10.50
N TYR A 32 -22.35 -21.71 -10.08
CA TYR A 32 -22.13 -20.33 -9.63
C TYR A 32 -21.39 -19.44 -10.62
N GLN A 33 -21.47 -19.73 -11.94
CA GLN A 33 -20.77 -18.96 -12.99
C GLN A 33 -21.19 -17.49 -13.10
N PHE A 34 -22.26 -17.10 -12.40
CA PHE A 34 -22.70 -15.71 -12.32
C PHE A 34 -21.91 -14.91 -11.28
N ILE A 35 -21.14 -15.55 -10.40
CA ILE A 35 -20.30 -14.88 -9.40
C ILE A 35 -18.96 -14.54 -10.02
N VAL A 36 -18.58 -13.28 -9.94
CA VAL A 36 -17.27 -12.77 -10.32
C VAL A 36 -16.65 -12.14 -9.08
N PHE A 37 -15.62 -12.77 -8.53
CA PHE A 37 -14.93 -12.23 -7.37
C PHE A 37 -13.92 -11.16 -7.78
N ILE A 38 -13.92 -10.03 -7.08
CA ILE A 38 -12.97 -8.93 -7.24
C ILE A 38 -12.24 -8.70 -5.93
N MET A 39 -10.91 -8.68 -5.98
CA MET A 39 -10.08 -8.48 -4.79
C MET A 39 -10.33 -7.13 -4.11
N GLY A 40 -10.30 -7.13 -2.78
CA GLY A 40 -10.39 -5.94 -1.97
C GLY A 40 -9.15 -5.05 -2.07
N LEU A 41 -9.31 -3.82 -2.56
CA LEU A 41 -8.21 -2.88 -2.72
C LEU A 41 -7.74 -2.29 -1.38
N PHE A 42 -8.60 -2.22 -0.36
CA PHE A 42 -8.18 -1.80 0.96
C PHE A 42 -7.25 -2.82 1.61
N HIS A 43 -7.59 -4.11 1.52
CA HIS A 43 -6.70 -5.17 1.98
C HIS A 43 -5.40 -5.25 1.16
N LEU A 44 -5.45 -4.94 -0.15
CA LEU A 44 -4.24 -4.79 -0.95
C LEU A 44 -3.34 -3.66 -0.41
N LYS A 45 -3.90 -2.47 -0.15
CA LYS A 45 -3.17 -1.36 0.47
C LYS A 45 -2.52 -1.78 1.80
N MET A 46 -3.22 -2.55 2.64
CA MET A 46 -2.67 -3.09 3.89
C MET A 46 -1.50 -4.05 3.63
N ALA A 47 -1.64 -4.95 2.65
CA ALA A 47 -0.57 -5.88 2.27
C ALA A 47 0.68 -5.16 1.74
N CYS A 48 0.50 -4.07 0.98
CA CYS A 48 1.59 -3.23 0.50
C CYS A 48 2.34 -2.53 1.65
N ALA A 49 1.61 -2.00 2.65
CA ALA A 49 2.23 -1.40 3.83
C ALA A 49 3.02 -2.44 4.67
N ASP A 50 2.48 -3.65 4.82
CA ASP A 50 3.19 -4.76 5.48
C ASP A 50 4.43 -5.19 4.69
N ALA A 51 4.38 -5.19 3.35
CA ALA A 51 5.55 -5.49 2.53
C ALA A 51 6.69 -4.48 2.79
N ILE A 52 6.39 -3.18 2.85
CA ILE A 52 7.39 -2.16 3.20
C ILE A 52 7.96 -2.41 4.60
N TRP A 53 7.12 -2.75 5.59
CA TRP A 53 7.59 -3.11 6.93
C TRP A 53 8.54 -4.31 6.91
N ARG A 54 8.20 -5.37 6.15
CA ARG A 54 9.03 -6.58 5.98
C ARG A 54 10.39 -6.30 5.36
N ILE A 55 10.49 -5.31 4.48
CA ILE A 55 11.72 -4.94 3.79
C ILE A 55 12.65 -4.13 4.69
N PHE A 56 12.12 -3.05 5.29
CA PHE A 56 12.95 -2.03 5.92
C PHE A 56 13.04 -2.12 7.45
N ILE A 57 12.11 -2.82 8.11
CA ILE A 57 12.02 -2.85 9.57
C ILE A 57 12.13 -4.25 10.12
N ASN A 58 11.47 -5.26 9.53
CA ASN A 58 11.44 -6.61 10.10
C ASN A 58 12.85 -7.21 10.31
N PRO A 59 13.82 -7.12 9.39
CA PRO A 59 15.16 -7.66 9.61
C PRO A 59 15.89 -6.88 10.73
N PRO A 60 16.39 -7.52 11.80
CA PRO A 60 17.02 -6.81 12.93
C PRO A 60 18.22 -5.95 12.55
N ASP A 61 19.02 -6.38 11.57
CA ASP A 61 20.18 -5.63 11.09
C ASP A 61 19.78 -4.41 10.24
N ALA A 62 18.62 -4.44 9.56
CA ALA A 62 18.08 -3.31 8.79
C ALA A 62 17.76 -2.09 9.65
N ARG A 63 17.69 -2.27 10.97
CA ARG A 63 17.28 -1.25 11.97
C ARG A 63 18.44 -0.41 12.52
N GLN A 64 19.67 -0.78 12.19
CA GLN A 64 20.85 -0.36 12.95
C GLN A 64 21.52 0.86 12.35
N ASP A 65 21.53 0.94 11.01
CA ASP A 65 22.21 2.00 10.27
C ASP A 65 21.56 3.37 10.56
N PRO A 66 22.34 4.47 10.59
CA PRO A 66 21.81 5.82 10.85
C PRO A 66 20.66 6.21 9.90
N ASN A 67 20.78 5.80 8.63
CA ASN A 67 19.78 6.08 7.59
C ASN A 67 18.72 4.97 7.43
N SER A 68 18.61 4.04 8.39
CA SER A 68 17.55 3.04 8.38
C SER A 68 16.18 3.65 8.68
N LEU A 69 15.12 3.05 8.11
CA LEU A 69 13.74 3.50 8.34
C LEU A 69 13.42 3.60 9.84
N LEU A 70 13.87 2.64 10.65
CA LEU A 70 13.62 2.68 12.09
C LEU A 70 14.29 3.89 12.79
N LYS A 71 15.48 4.31 12.36
CA LYS A 71 16.14 5.50 12.94
C LYS A 71 15.42 6.79 12.55
N LEU A 72 14.93 6.89 11.31
CA LEU A 72 14.10 8.01 10.85
C LEU A 72 12.79 8.06 11.65
N VAL A 73 12.11 6.91 11.79
CA VAL A 73 10.92 6.74 12.63
C VAL A 73 11.19 7.09 14.09
N GLY A 74 12.38 6.78 14.61
CA GLY A 74 12.80 7.17 15.96
C GLY A 74 12.82 8.69 16.18
N GLN A 75 13.00 9.49 15.12
CA GLN A 75 12.87 10.93 15.20
C GLN A 75 11.41 11.38 15.25
N LEU A 76 10.56 10.78 14.42
CA LEU A 76 9.13 11.09 14.28
C LEU A 76 8.30 10.63 15.48
N LYS A 77 8.48 9.37 15.90
CA LYS A 77 7.69 8.66 16.89
C LYS A 77 8.59 7.93 17.92
N PRO A 78 9.39 8.66 18.72
CA PRO A 78 10.39 8.06 19.62
C PRO A 78 9.81 7.08 20.65
N LYS A 79 8.52 7.24 20.99
CA LYS A 79 7.82 6.40 21.98
C LYS A 79 7.16 5.15 21.40
N GLU A 80 7.14 5.01 20.08
CA GLU A 80 6.42 3.92 19.40
C GLU A 80 7.33 2.93 18.67
N THR A 81 8.64 3.17 18.65
CA THR A 81 9.63 2.31 17.97
C THR A 81 9.50 0.84 18.37
N GLY A 82 9.25 0.55 19.65
CA GLY A 82 9.00 -0.83 20.13
C GLY A 82 7.85 -1.52 19.41
N LYS A 83 6.69 -0.85 19.31
CA LYS A 83 5.50 -1.37 18.60
C LYS A 83 5.79 -1.53 17.10
N ILE A 84 6.46 -0.54 16.52
CA ILE A 84 6.81 -0.54 15.09
C ILE A 84 7.76 -1.69 14.74
N THR A 85 8.64 -2.09 15.66
CA THR A 85 9.56 -3.21 15.43
C THR A 85 8.96 -4.60 15.60
N SER A 86 7.80 -4.72 16.26
CA SER A 86 7.18 -6.01 16.55
C SER A 86 6.03 -6.29 15.59
N ASP A 87 5.00 -5.47 15.65
CA ASP A 87 3.76 -5.59 14.88
C ASP A 87 3.07 -4.23 14.89
N PRO A 88 3.38 -3.36 13.91
CA PRO A 88 2.86 -1.99 13.88
C PRO A 88 1.35 -1.92 13.63
N GLY A 89 0.75 -2.92 12.99
CA GLY A 89 -0.54 -2.79 12.33
C GLY A 89 -0.52 -1.81 11.15
N PHE A 90 -1.62 -1.78 10.39
CA PHE A 90 -1.72 -1.00 9.17
C PHE A 90 -1.69 0.51 9.41
N CYS A 91 -2.52 1.05 10.31
CA CYS A 91 -2.54 2.49 10.64
C CYS A 91 -1.14 3.08 10.86
N ARG A 92 -0.34 2.42 11.71
CA ARG A 92 0.97 2.94 12.07
C ARG A 92 1.94 2.89 10.90
N MET A 93 1.91 1.83 10.11
CA MET A 93 2.76 1.75 8.92
C MET A 93 2.35 2.76 7.86
N HIS A 94 1.05 2.96 7.65
CA HIS A 94 0.54 3.98 6.75
C HIS A 94 1.05 5.39 7.12
N GLU A 95 0.96 5.77 8.40
CA GLU A 95 1.53 7.02 8.89
C GLU A 95 3.07 7.06 8.80
N VAL A 96 3.76 5.95 9.08
CA VAL A 96 5.23 5.87 9.00
C VAL A 96 5.72 6.10 7.58
N ILE A 97 5.07 5.46 6.60
CA ILE A 97 5.40 5.60 5.18
C ILE A 97 5.24 7.06 4.78
N GLY A 98 4.04 7.63 4.93
CA GLY A 98 3.75 8.98 4.48
C GLY A 98 4.57 10.07 5.19
N HIS A 99 4.78 9.96 6.50
CA HIS A 99 5.58 10.99 7.21
C HIS A 99 7.08 10.90 6.89
N THR A 100 7.60 9.69 6.70
CA THR A 100 9.03 9.52 6.41
C THR A 100 9.35 9.91 4.98
N SER A 101 8.49 9.53 4.02
CA SER A 101 8.63 9.90 2.61
C SER A 101 8.62 11.41 2.41
N ILE A 102 7.68 12.15 3.03
CA ILE A 102 7.66 13.62 2.97
C ILE A 102 9.01 14.21 3.38
N CYS A 103 9.57 13.76 4.50
CA CYS A 103 10.85 14.29 4.98
C CYS A 103 12.03 13.88 4.09
N LEU A 104 12.04 12.65 3.58
CA LEU A 104 13.08 12.18 2.66
C LEU A 104 13.02 12.88 1.31
N HIS A 105 11.81 13.13 0.78
CA HIS A 105 11.60 13.89 -0.44
C HIS A 105 12.10 15.33 -0.24
N LEU A 106 11.71 16.01 0.84
CA LEU A 106 12.21 17.36 1.15
C LEU A 106 13.75 17.39 1.26
N ASP A 107 14.36 16.38 1.87
CA ASP A 107 15.83 16.25 1.91
C ASP A 107 16.42 16.06 0.50
N ALA A 108 15.77 15.30 -0.38
CA ALA A 108 16.18 15.13 -1.77
C ALA A 108 16.05 16.43 -2.58
N TRP A 109 14.94 17.17 -2.43
CA TRP A 109 14.77 18.51 -2.97
C TRP A 109 15.90 19.44 -2.52
N HIS A 110 16.23 19.45 -1.23
CA HIS A 110 17.32 20.25 -0.68
C HIS A 110 18.67 19.91 -1.34
N VAL A 111 18.98 18.61 -1.48
CA VAL A 111 20.22 18.15 -2.13
C VAL A 111 20.28 18.60 -3.59
N GLU A 112 19.20 18.51 -4.35
CA GLU A 112 19.20 18.91 -5.76
C GLU A 112 19.22 20.43 -5.95
N VAL A 113 18.49 21.19 -5.13
CA VAL A 113 18.59 22.66 -5.13
C VAL A 113 20.03 23.09 -4.90
N ASN A 114 20.71 22.51 -3.90
CA ASN A 114 22.10 22.85 -3.57
C ASN A 114 23.06 22.52 -4.73
N LYS A 115 22.83 21.40 -5.45
CA LYS A 115 23.62 21.03 -6.63
C LYS A 115 23.42 21.97 -7.81
N GLN A 116 22.18 22.34 -8.11
CA GLN A 116 21.82 23.07 -9.34
C GLN A 116 21.92 24.59 -9.17
N LEU A 117 21.68 25.09 -7.95
CA LEU A 117 21.59 26.52 -7.65
C LEU A 117 22.63 26.89 -6.59
N VAL A 118 23.84 27.20 -7.05
CA VAL A 118 25.00 27.58 -6.21
C VAL A 118 24.71 28.73 -5.22
N LEU A 119 23.67 29.53 -5.47
CA LEU A 119 23.26 30.67 -4.64
C LEU A 119 22.20 30.32 -3.56
N CYS A 120 21.64 29.11 -3.57
CA CYS A 120 20.62 28.68 -2.60
C CYS A 120 21.17 27.51 -1.78
N SER A 121 21.34 27.73 -0.48
CA SER A 121 21.84 26.71 0.45
C SER A 121 20.71 25.97 1.17
N THR A 122 19.48 26.50 1.15
CA THR A 122 18.30 25.92 1.80
C THR A 122 17.06 25.97 0.91
N LEU A 123 16.05 25.16 1.24
CA LEU A 123 14.76 25.21 0.55
C LEU A 123 13.99 26.50 0.85
N GLU A 124 14.16 27.07 2.04
CA GLU A 124 13.58 28.35 2.41
C GLU A 124 14.12 29.49 1.54
N GLU A 125 15.44 29.55 1.34
CA GLU A 125 16.06 30.52 0.42
C GLU A 125 15.58 30.33 -1.02
N TRP A 126 15.44 29.08 -1.47
CA TRP A 126 14.90 28.80 -2.80
C TRP A 126 13.44 29.26 -2.91
N ALA A 127 12.60 28.98 -1.92
CA ALA A 127 11.21 29.43 -1.90
C ALA A 127 11.09 30.97 -1.86
N GLU A 128 11.99 31.67 -1.16
CA GLU A 128 12.05 33.14 -1.13
C GLU A 128 12.35 33.74 -2.52
N ASN A 129 13.08 33.01 -3.36
CA ASN A 129 13.33 33.39 -4.75
C ASN A 129 12.12 33.18 -5.68
N LYS A 130 11.02 32.60 -5.18
CA LYS A 130 9.75 32.39 -5.89
C LYS A 130 9.96 31.63 -7.22
N PRO A 131 10.42 30.37 -7.17
CA PRO A 131 10.62 29.57 -8.37
C PRO A 131 9.30 29.47 -9.14
N SER A 132 9.42 29.56 -10.47
CA SER A 132 8.32 29.33 -11.38
C SER A 132 7.82 27.89 -11.29
N MET A 133 6.58 27.66 -11.73
CA MET A 133 6.02 26.31 -11.81
C MET A 133 6.87 25.40 -12.71
N GLU A 134 7.45 25.94 -13.78
CA GLU A 134 8.34 25.22 -14.69
C GLU A 134 9.61 24.74 -13.97
N GLU A 135 10.27 25.62 -13.19
CA GLU A 135 11.43 25.23 -12.38
C GLU A 135 11.10 24.16 -11.34
N ILE A 136 9.92 24.24 -10.71
CA ILE A 136 9.45 23.21 -9.77
C ILE A 136 9.20 21.89 -10.50
N MET A 137 8.56 21.91 -11.67
CA MET A 137 8.31 20.71 -12.47
C MET A 137 9.60 20.07 -13.00
N ASP A 138 10.57 20.86 -13.46
CA ASP A 138 11.84 20.34 -13.95
C ASP A 138 12.66 19.67 -12.84
N LEU A 139 12.65 20.28 -11.65
CA LEU A 139 13.30 19.72 -10.49
C LEU A 139 12.57 18.45 -10.00
N SER A 140 11.24 18.40 -10.04
CA SER A 140 10.49 17.19 -9.69
C SER A 140 10.74 16.04 -10.67
N HIS A 141 10.83 16.31 -11.98
CA HIS A 141 11.24 15.33 -12.98
C HIS A 141 12.66 14.80 -12.72
N THR A 142 13.58 15.68 -12.30
CA THR A 142 14.93 15.29 -11.90
C THR A 142 14.90 14.35 -10.71
N LEU A 143 14.10 14.65 -9.69
CA LEU A 143 13.94 13.77 -8.52
C LEU A 143 13.35 12.40 -8.90
N ALA A 144 12.29 12.37 -9.68
CA ALA A 144 11.69 11.12 -10.15
C ALA A 144 12.69 10.28 -10.96
N ARG A 145 13.48 10.91 -11.82
CA ARG A 145 14.50 10.22 -12.62
C ARG A 145 15.66 9.70 -11.78
N ASP A 146 16.18 10.51 -10.85
CA ASP A 146 17.48 10.26 -10.20
C ASP A 146 17.36 9.55 -8.85
N TYR A 147 16.23 9.70 -8.15
CA TYR A 147 16.00 9.12 -6.82
C TYR A 147 15.06 7.90 -6.82
N VAL A 148 14.20 7.79 -7.83
CA VAL A 148 13.17 6.73 -7.92
C VAL A 148 13.44 5.77 -9.07
N ALA A 149 13.54 6.29 -10.31
CA ALA A 149 13.69 5.45 -11.49
C ALA A 149 15.12 4.92 -11.68
N GLY A 150 16.13 5.60 -11.11
CA GLY A 150 17.53 5.24 -11.29
C GLY A 150 18.04 5.49 -12.73
N LEU A 151 17.40 6.38 -13.48
CA LEU A 151 17.66 6.65 -14.92
C LEU A 151 18.49 7.93 -15.15
N GLY A 152 19.07 8.50 -14.09
CA GLY A 152 19.77 9.78 -14.11
C GLY A 152 21.09 9.83 -14.86
N SER A 153 21.51 11.04 -15.23
CA SER A 153 22.77 11.35 -15.95
C SER A 153 24.05 11.00 -15.18
N ASP A 154 23.94 10.72 -13.87
CA ASP A 154 25.01 10.16 -13.04
C ASP A 154 25.08 8.62 -13.07
N HIS A 155 24.31 7.95 -13.94
CA HIS A 155 24.28 6.48 -14.09
C HIS A 155 24.07 5.73 -12.76
N VAL A 156 23.06 6.14 -11.98
CA VAL A 156 22.64 5.43 -10.76
C VAL A 156 21.69 4.29 -11.14
N ASP A 157 22.10 3.43 -12.07
CA ASP A 157 21.49 2.12 -12.18
C ASP A 157 21.93 1.34 -10.93
N LEU A 158 20.98 0.97 -10.07
CA LEU A 158 21.24 0.18 -8.87
C LEU A 158 22.04 -1.09 -9.20
N SER A 159 21.81 -1.68 -10.38
CA SER A 159 22.59 -2.81 -10.87
C SER A 159 24.05 -2.41 -11.11
N VAL A 160 24.32 -1.27 -11.74
CA VAL A 160 25.69 -0.75 -11.99
C VAL A 160 26.40 -0.34 -10.69
N LEU A 161 25.71 0.33 -9.77
CA LEU A 161 26.27 0.69 -8.45
C LEU A 161 26.70 -0.53 -7.64
N ARG A 162 25.99 -1.65 -7.78
CA ARG A 162 26.32 -2.92 -7.10
C ARG A 162 27.61 -3.57 -7.62
N HIS A 163 28.09 -3.22 -8.83
CA HIS A 163 29.27 -3.84 -9.43
C HIS A 163 30.60 -3.25 -8.91
N ASP A 164 30.69 -1.94 -8.70
CA ASP A 164 31.91 -1.32 -8.14
C ASP A 164 31.90 -1.31 -6.62
N ARG A 165 32.38 -2.41 -6.02
CA ARG A 165 32.42 -2.59 -4.57
C ARG A 165 33.27 -1.54 -3.83
N ALA A 166 34.22 -0.88 -4.47
CA ALA A 166 35.14 0.03 -3.80
C ALA A 166 34.53 1.43 -3.57
N THR A 167 33.67 1.89 -4.48
CA THR A 167 33.03 3.22 -4.40
C THR A 167 31.57 3.16 -3.93
N ARG A 168 31.01 1.96 -3.80
CA ARG A 168 29.62 1.70 -3.44
C ARG A 168 29.17 2.37 -2.14
N ASP A 169 28.08 3.13 -2.22
CA ASP A 169 27.36 3.70 -1.07
C ASP A 169 26.11 2.87 -0.74
N GLN A 170 26.28 1.86 0.10
CA GLN A 170 25.21 0.91 0.44
C GLN A 170 24.05 1.57 1.21
N GLN A 171 24.32 2.61 2.02
CA GLN A 171 23.25 3.31 2.72
C GLN A 171 22.44 4.18 1.77
N ARG A 172 23.07 4.83 0.77
CA ARG A 172 22.33 5.56 -0.26
C ARG A 172 21.50 4.64 -1.12
N GLU A 173 22.00 3.46 -1.48
CA GLU A 173 21.20 2.46 -2.20
C GLU A 173 19.93 2.07 -1.42
N ASN A 174 20.05 1.83 -0.11
CA ASN A 174 18.90 1.55 0.74
C ASN A 174 17.89 2.72 0.76
N ILE A 175 18.36 3.97 0.72
CA ILE A 175 17.52 5.17 0.66
C ILE A 175 16.82 5.30 -0.71
N LEU A 176 17.51 5.00 -1.81
CA LEU A 176 16.90 5.01 -3.15
C LEU A 176 15.78 3.97 -3.27
N LEU A 177 15.99 2.76 -2.75
CA LEU A 177 14.92 1.76 -2.67
C LEU A 177 13.77 2.22 -1.77
N MET A 178 14.07 2.97 -0.70
CA MET A 178 13.03 3.54 0.17
C MET A 178 12.19 4.57 -0.57
N HIS A 179 12.80 5.50 -1.32
CA HIS A 179 12.09 6.44 -2.20
C HIS A 179 11.20 5.70 -3.19
N GLN A 180 11.75 4.71 -3.88
CA GLN A 180 11.01 3.95 -4.89
C GLN A 180 9.77 3.27 -4.31
N TYR A 181 9.90 2.56 -3.18
CA TYR A 181 8.79 1.79 -2.63
C TYR A 181 7.79 2.66 -1.87
N MET A 182 8.22 3.75 -1.24
CA MET A 182 7.31 4.70 -0.60
C MET A 182 6.53 5.50 -1.65
N LEU A 183 7.17 5.96 -2.72
CA LEU A 183 6.46 6.66 -3.80
C LEU A 183 5.47 5.73 -4.51
N LEU A 184 5.84 4.48 -4.77
CA LEU A 184 4.92 3.48 -5.34
C LEU A 184 3.69 3.23 -4.43
N TYR A 185 3.86 3.33 -3.10
CA TYR A 185 2.75 3.25 -2.15
C TYR A 185 1.88 4.51 -2.18
N GLU A 186 2.49 5.69 -2.28
CA GLU A 186 1.77 6.96 -2.45
C GLU A 186 1.01 7.03 -3.78
N GLU A 187 1.56 6.48 -4.87
CA GLU A 187 0.87 6.36 -6.16
C GLU A 187 -0.35 5.45 -6.08
N LEU A 188 -0.22 4.30 -5.40
CA LEU A 188 -1.37 3.42 -5.09
C LEU A 188 -2.45 4.20 -4.37
N MET A 189 -2.08 4.97 -3.36
CA MET A 189 -3.01 5.79 -2.61
C MET A 189 -3.66 6.89 -3.41
N HIS A 190 -2.86 7.61 -4.19
CA HIS A 190 -3.34 8.67 -5.04
C HIS A 190 -4.36 8.12 -6.05
N ALA A 191 -4.00 7.07 -6.79
CA ALA A 191 -4.85 6.42 -7.78
C ALA A 191 -6.17 5.90 -7.17
N MET A 192 -6.11 5.25 -5.99
CA MET A 192 -7.31 4.82 -5.26
C MET A 192 -8.20 6.01 -4.87
N ASN A 193 -7.62 7.08 -4.32
CA ASN A 193 -8.37 8.23 -3.81
C ASN A 193 -9.04 9.04 -4.92
N VAL A 194 -8.38 9.22 -6.06
CA VAL A 194 -8.93 9.97 -7.21
C VAL A 194 -9.82 9.11 -8.11
N GLY A 195 -9.85 7.80 -7.92
CA GLY A 195 -10.66 6.88 -8.72
C GLY A 195 -10.02 6.50 -10.07
N ASP A 196 -8.70 6.61 -10.20
CA ASP A 196 -7.98 6.29 -11.45
C ASP A 196 -7.63 4.79 -11.52
N VAL A 197 -8.58 4.01 -12.04
CA VAL A 197 -8.43 2.55 -12.21
C VAL A 197 -7.34 2.19 -13.23
N GLY A 198 -7.13 3.03 -14.26
CA GLY A 198 -6.09 2.78 -15.27
C GLY A 198 -4.69 2.90 -14.67
N HIS A 199 -4.49 3.90 -13.82
CA HIS A 199 -3.26 4.05 -13.05
C HIS A 199 -3.07 2.86 -12.10
N LEU A 200 -4.12 2.43 -11.37
CA LEU A 200 -4.05 1.25 -10.50
C LEU A 200 -3.56 0.00 -11.24
N GLU A 201 -4.14 -0.30 -12.40
CA GLU A 201 -3.73 -1.45 -13.23
C GLU A 201 -2.24 -1.35 -13.63
N THR A 202 -1.73 -0.15 -13.85
CA THR A 202 -0.32 0.08 -14.24
C THR A 202 0.66 -0.22 -13.10
N ILE A 203 0.34 0.20 -11.88
CA ILE A 203 1.23 0.02 -10.71
C ILE A 203 1.12 -1.37 -10.08
N PHE A 204 0.17 -2.20 -10.49
CA PHE A 204 0.04 -3.57 -9.98
C PHE A 204 1.23 -4.45 -10.35
N ALA A 205 1.87 -4.25 -11.51
CA ALA A 205 3.02 -5.05 -11.93
C ALA A 205 4.21 -4.99 -10.94
N PRO A 206 4.73 -3.81 -10.55
CA PRO A 206 5.79 -3.75 -9.55
C PRO A 206 5.33 -4.26 -8.17
N TRP A 207 4.07 -4.05 -7.78
CA TRP A 207 3.53 -4.60 -6.53
C TRP A 207 3.48 -6.13 -6.52
N ILE A 208 3.10 -6.77 -7.63
CA ILE A 208 3.14 -8.25 -7.76
C ILE A 208 4.55 -8.77 -7.46
N ALA A 209 5.57 -8.15 -8.04
CA ALA A 209 6.96 -8.54 -7.81
C ALA A 209 7.37 -8.37 -6.33
N ILE A 210 7.11 -7.19 -5.75
CA ILE A 210 7.43 -6.89 -4.34
C ILE A 210 6.73 -7.85 -3.39
N LEU A 211 5.43 -8.07 -3.57
CA LEU A 211 4.62 -8.97 -2.74
C LEU A 211 5.16 -10.40 -2.81
N LYS A 212 5.50 -10.88 -4.02
CA LYS A 212 6.11 -12.20 -4.20
C LYS A 212 7.46 -12.31 -3.50
N ALA A 213 8.32 -11.29 -3.62
CA ALA A 213 9.63 -11.26 -2.95
C ALA A 213 9.55 -11.22 -1.42
N CYS A 214 8.46 -10.69 -0.87
CA CYS A 214 8.18 -10.55 0.57
C CYS A 214 7.38 -11.72 1.16
N GLY A 215 7.07 -12.76 0.37
CA GLY A 215 6.31 -13.92 0.81
C GLY A 215 4.80 -13.70 0.92
N LYS A 216 4.25 -12.66 0.27
CA LYS A 216 2.80 -12.39 0.15
C LYS A 216 2.26 -12.99 -1.15
N HIS A 217 2.49 -14.29 -1.32
CA HIS A 217 2.26 -14.97 -2.60
C HIS A 217 0.79 -14.95 -3.02
N LYS A 218 -0.13 -15.10 -2.07
CA LYS A 218 -1.57 -15.08 -2.36
C LYS A 218 -2.06 -13.74 -2.88
N TYR A 219 -1.60 -12.62 -2.32
CA TYR A 219 -1.91 -11.29 -2.84
C TYR A 219 -1.33 -11.10 -4.24
N ALA A 220 -0.06 -11.49 -4.45
CA ALA A 220 0.55 -11.44 -5.77
C ALA A 220 -0.25 -12.26 -6.81
N SER A 221 -0.71 -13.46 -6.46
CA SER A 221 -1.56 -14.31 -7.30
C SER A 221 -2.93 -13.67 -7.56
N ALA A 222 -3.57 -13.10 -6.55
CA ALA A 222 -4.88 -12.47 -6.70
C ALA A 222 -4.83 -11.26 -7.65
N ILE A 223 -3.81 -10.40 -7.53
CA ILE A 223 -3.62 -9.25 -8.43
C ILE A 223 -3.30 -9.73 -9.85
N THR A 224 -2.45 -10.75 -9.98
CA THR A 224 -2.11 -11.34 -11.28
C THR A 224 -3.36 -11.89 -11.96
N GLN A 225 -4.19 -12.66 -11.24
CA GLN A 225 -5.44 -13.19 -11.75
C GLN A 225 -6.42 -12.07 -12.14
N PHE A 226 -6.55 -11.04 -11.31
CA PHE A 226 -7.38 -9.87 -11.63
C PHE A 226 -6.96 -9.21 -12.96
N LEU A 227 -5.66 -8.97 -13.16
CA LEU A 227 -5.14 -8.41 -14.41
C LEU A 227 -5.39 -9.34 -15.59
N LEU A 228 -5.12 -10.65 -15.44
CA LEU A 228 -5.36 -11.62 -16.50
C LEU A 228 -6.84 -11.63 -16.91
N ASP A 229 -7.73 -11.60 -15.92
CA ASP A 229 -9.16 -11.65 -16.16
C ASP A 229 -9.66 -10.39 -16.88
N VAL A 230 -9.29 -9.21 -16.38
CA VAL A 230 -9.75 -7.94 -16.95
C VAL A 230 -9.16 -7.70 -18.35
N HIS A 231 -7.91 -8.06 -18.60
CA HIS A 231 -7.27 -7.77 -19.89
C HIS A 231 -7.52 -8.86 -20.95
N PHE A 232 -7.64 -10.14 -20.56
CA PHE A 232 -7.62 -11.25 -21.51
C PHE A 232 -8.86 -12.17 -21.43
N VAL A 233 -9.47 -12.37 -20.27
CA VAL A 233 -10.55 -13.37 -20.11
C VAL A 233 -11.95 -12.79 -20.26
N TYR A 234 -12.24 -11.68 -19.58
CA TYR A 234 -13.59 -11.12 -19.51
C TYR A 234 -14.03 -10.54 -20.86
N PRO A 235 -15.31 -10.67 -21.25
CA PRO A 235 -15.86 -9.94 -22.38
C PRO A 235 -15.93 -8.44 -22.06
N GLU A 236 -15.91 -7.59 -23.09
CA GLU A 236 -15.84 -6.13 -22.95
C GLU A 236 -16.85 -5.53 -21.95
N GLY A 237 -18.10 -5.99 -22.00
CA GLY A 237 -19.13 -5.53 -21.07
C GLY A 237 -18.81 -5.86 -19.59
N LEU A 238 -18.22 -7.02 -19.33
CA LEU A 238 -17.82 -7.39 -17.97
C LEU A 238 -16.57 -6.63 -17.52
N ARG A 239 -15.59 -6.40 -18.42
CA ARG A 239 -14.41 -5.56 -18.12
C ARG A 239 -14.82 -4.18 -17.65
N CYS A 240 -15.74 -3.56 -18.40
CA CYS A 240 -16.32 -2.26 -18.06
C CYS A 240 -16.99 -2.30 -16.70
N VAL A 241 -17.90 -3.26 -16.46
CA VAL A 241 -18.59 -3.38 -15.18
C VAL A 241 -17.61 -3.59 -14.00
N VAL A 242 -16.57 -4.40 -14.15
CA VAL A 242 -15.56 -4.60 -13.10
C VAL A 242 -14.80 -3.31 -12.81
N ARG A 243 -14.25 -2.64 -13.83
CA ARG A 243 -13.48 -1.39 -13.65
C ARG A 243 -14.31 -0.28 -13.03
N TYR A 244 -15.58 -0.14 -13.42
CA TYR A 244 -16.47 0.88 -12.87
C TYR A 244 -16.90 0.63 -11.42
N ASN A 245 -16.68 -0.59 -10.89
CA ASN A 245 -17.13 -0.96 -9.55
C ASN A 245 -15.99 -1.39 -8.61
N VAL A 246 -14.73 -1.32 -9.01
CA VAL A 246 -13.59 -1.69 -8.13
C VAL A 246 -13.33 -0.65 -7.03
N LEU A 247 -13.73 0.61 -7.28
CA LEU A 247 -13.71 1.71 -6.33
C LEU A 247 -15.11 2.33 -6.24
N VAL A 248 -15.46 2.83 -5.06
CA VAL A 248 -16.69 3.56 -4.80
C VAL A 248 -16.38 4.85 -4.06
N ASN A 249 -17.18 5.90 -4.26
CA ASN A 249 -17.04 7.17 -3.53
C ASN A 249 -18.25 7.38 -2.63
N PRO A 250 -18.20 6.94 -1.35
CA PRO A 250 -19.35 7.01 -0.45
C PRO A 250 -19.76 8.44 -0.11
N THR A 251 -18.83 9.40 -0.16
CA THR A 251 -19.10 10.80 0.22
C THR A 251 -19.52 11.66 -0.97
N GLY A 252 -19.21 11.23 -2.20
CA GLY A 252 -19.37 12.01 -3.43
C GLY A 252 -18.37 13.15 -3.59
N GLN A 253 -17.37 13.27 -2.70
CA GLN A 253 -16.38 14.36 -2.73
C GLN A 253 -15.14 13.98 -3.57
N PRO A 254 -14.48 14.93 -4.24
CA PRO A 254 -13.21 14.67 -4.92
C PRO A 254 -12.17 14.06 -3.97
N GLY A 255 -11.40 13.08 -4.46
CA GLY A 255 -10.34 12.43 -3.68
C GLY A 255 -10.83 11.46 -2.59
N LYS A 256 -12.12 11.12 -2.57
CA LYS A 256 -12.74 10.25 -1.54
C LYS A 256 -13.22 8.89 -2.07
N PHE A 257 -12.62 8.38 -3.14
CA PHE A 257 -12.84 7.00 -3.59
C PHE A 257 -12.17 5.99 -2.66
N ARG A 258 -12.85 4.89 -2.37
CA ARG A 258 -12.41 3.82 -1.46
C ARG A 258 -12.59 2.47 -2.14
N GLY A 259 -11.78 1.48 -1.74
CA GLY A 259 -12.02 0.09 -2.10
C GLY A 259 -13.40 -0.36 -1.62
N VAL A 260 -14.08 -1.19 -2.40
CA VAL A 260 -15.42 -1.69 -2.01
C VAL A 260 -15.36 -2.50 -0.72
N ASP A 261 -14.29 -3.26 -0.54
CA ASP A 261 -14.02 -4.02 0.67
C ASP A 261 -13.93 -3.11 1.91
N TRP A 262 -13.38 -1.90 1.80
CA TRP A 262 -13.42 -0.93 2.90
C TRP A 262 -14.85 -0.57 3.32
N VAL A 263 -15.77 -0.38 2.36
CA VAL A 263 -17.18 -0.09 2.66
C VAL A 263 -17.87 -1.29 3.28
N ILE A 264 -17.56 -2.49 2.80
CA ILE A 264 -18.06 -3.75 3.38
C ILE A 264 -17.58 -3.86 4.83
N GLU A 265 -16.31 -3.58 5.08
CA GLU A 265 -15.73 -3.63 6.41
C GLU A 265 -16.28 -2.56 7.35
N LEU A 266 -16.53 -1.36 6.84
CA LEU A 266 -17.22 -0.32 7.59
C LEU A 266 -18.64 -0.77 7.98
N ASN A 267 -19.36 -1.44 7.08
CA ASN A 267 -20.66 -2.01 7.38
C ASN A 267 -20.57 -3.18 8.38
N ASN A 268 -19.52 -4.00 8.31
CA ASN A 268 -19.25 -5.06 9.29
C ASN A 268 -19.02 -4.46 10.68
N LEU A 269 -18.24 -3.38 10.79
CA LEU A 269 -18.00 -2.65 12.03
C LEU A 269 -19.32 -2.18 12.64
N PHE A 270 -20.15 -1.50 11.85
CA PHE A 270 -21.46 -1.03 12.32
C PHE A 270 -22.37 -2.19 12.76
N THR A 271 -22.45 -3.24 11.95
CA THR A 271 -23.34 -4.37 12.19
C THR A 271 -22.94 -5.18 13.42
N LYS A 272 -21.65 -5.45 13.61
CA LYS A 272 -21.16 -6.37 14.63
C LYS A 272 -20.76 -5.66 15.92
N HIS A 273 -20.08 -4.52 15.82
CA HIS A 273 -19.39 -3.93 16.97
C HIS A 273 -20.13 -2.72 17.54
N ILE A 274 -20.72 -1.88 16.68
CA ILE A 274 -21.38 -0.66 17.14
C ILE A 274 -22.85 -0.92 17.51
N TYR A 275 -23.58 -1.62 16.63
CA TYR A 275 -25.04 -1.73 16.75
C TYR A 275 -25.55 -3.14 17.02
N GLY A 276 -24.70 -4.19 17.01
CA GLY A 276 -25.14 -5.59 17.14
C GLY A 276 -25.53 -6.07 18.54
N GLY A 277 -25.63 -5.16 19.51
CA GLY A 277 -25.80 -5.46 20.94
C GLY A 277 -24.51 -5.89 21.63
N SER A 278 -24.56 -6.04 22.95
CA SER A 278 -23.41 -6.42 23.80
C SER A 278 -23.75 -7.55 24.76
N GLY A 279 -22.73 -8.29 25.21
CA GLY A 279 -22.88 -9.39 26.15
C GLY A 279 -23.81 -10.49 25.63
N SER A 280 -24.80 -10.90 26.43
CA SER A 280 -25.78 -11.94 26.07
C SER A 280 -26.68 -11.56 24.88
N ASN A 281 -26.75 -10.27 24.52
CA ASN A 281 -27.56 -9.80 23.40
C ASN A 281 -26.83 -9.87 22.06
N PHE A 282 -25.51 -10.11 22.06
CA PHE A 282 -24.73 -10.34 20.85
C PHE A 282 -25.02 -11.75 20.29
N THR A 283 -26.20 -11.88 19.67
CA THR A 283 -26.67 -13.10 19.02
C THR A 283 -26.82 -12.85 17.54
N LYS A 284 -26.62 -13.90 16.72
CA LYS A 284 -26.76 -13.80 15.25
C LYS A 284 -28.11 -13.24 14.85
N ASP A 285 -29.19 -13.68 15.50
CA ASP A 285 -30.54 -13.23 15.20
C ASP A 285 -30.73 -11.74 15.51
N ASN A 286 -30.17 -11.26 16.62
CA ASN A 286 -30.23 -9.84 16.97
C ASN A 286 -29.42 -8.99 15.98
N VAL A 287 -28.19 -9.39 15.67
CA VAL A 287 -27.32 -8.72 14.69
C VAL A 287 -28.01 -8.61 13.33
N ILE A 288 -28.63 -9.70 12.84
CA ILE A 288 -29.38 -9.69 11.58
C ILE A 288 -30.56 -8.73 11.67
N LYS A 289 -31.32 -8.79 12.76
CA LYS A 289 -32.49 -7.93 12.97
C LYS A 289 -32.13 -6.45 13.04
N GLU A 290 -31.03 -6.09 13.69
CA GLU A 290 -30.57 -4.71 13.84
C GLU A 290 -29.85 -4.18 12.60
N SER A 291 -29.27 -5.05 11.77
CA SER A 291 -28.55 -4.65 10.56
C SER A 291 -29.37 -3.80 9.59
N CYS A 292 -30.69 -4.05 9.48
CA CYS A 292 -31.56 -3.26 8.61
C CYS A 292 -31.86 -1.85 9.14
N LEU A 293 -31.50 -1.56 10.40
CA LEU A 293 -31.73 -0.29 11.08
C LEU A 293 -30.46 0.57 11.19
N ILE A 294 -29.30 0.11 10.69
CA ILE A 294 -28.02 0.84 10.81
C ILE A 294 -28.14 2.28 10.31
N GLY A 295 -28.75 2.51 9.15
CA GLY A 295 -28.95 3.86 8.62
C GLY A 295 -29.84 4.74 9.51
N VAL A 296 -30.84 4.14 10.17
CA VAL A 296 -31.69 4.85 11.14
C VAL A 296 -30.86 5.23 12.37
N PHE A 297 -30.06 4.29 12.91
CA PHE A 297 -29.21 4.55 14.07
C PHE A 297 -28.18 5.64 13.80
N GLN A 298 -27.53 5.62 12.63
CA GLN A 298 -26.59 6.66 12.21
C GLN A 298 -27.26 8.04 12.12
N ASN A 299 -28.45 8.12 11.51
CA ASN A 299 -29.19 9.37 11.42
C ASN A 299 -29.62 9.88 12.80
N CYS A 300 -30.00 8.99 13.72
CA CYS A 300 -30.28 9.36 15.10
C CYS A 300 -29.05 9.94 15.81
N HIS A 301 -27.88 9.31 15.68
CA HIS A 301 -26.63 9.84 16.24
C HIS A 301 -26.28 11.21 15.66
N LYS A 302 -26.32 11.36 14.33
CA LYS A 302 -26.05 12.64 13.66
C LYS A 302 -26.99 13.75 14.14
N ASN A 303 -28.28 13.45 14.26
CA ASN A 303 -29.28 14.41 14.76
C ASN A 303 -28.97 14.83 16.21
N VAL A 304 -28.55 13.89 17.07
CA VAL A 304 -28.11 14.22 18.42
C VAL A 304 -26.86 15.11 18.39
N GLU A 305 -25.83 14.76 17.63
CA GLU A 305 -24.60 15.54 17.54
C GLU A 305 -24.85 16.99 17.07
N GLU A 306 -25.70 17.16 16.06
CA GLU A 306 -26.10 18.47 15.54
C GLU A 306 -26.88 19.28 16.59
N ASN A 307 -27.87 18.68 17.25
CA ASN A 307 -28.67 19.37 18.26
C ASN A 307 -27.87 19.81 19.49
N PHE A 308 -26.88 19.01 19.89
CA PHE A 308 -26.03 19.32 21.05
C PHE A 308 -24.83 20.20 20.68
N GLN A 309 -24.71 20.68 19.43
CA GLN A 309 -23.57 21.46 18.95
C GLN A 309 -22.22 20.79 19.26
N ILE A 310 -22.20 19.46 19.15
CA ILE A 310 -20.98 18.65 19.22
C ILE A 310 -20.63 18.03 17.85
N PRO A 311 -20.82 18.73 16.71
CA PRO A 311 -20.61 18.13 15.41
C PRO A 311 -19.13 17.73 15.27
N GLY A 312 -18.89 16.50 14.85
CA GLY A 312 -17.55 16.05 14.47
C GLY A 312 -16.65 15.54 15.60
N LEU A 313 -17.12 15.37 16.84
CA LEU A 313 -16.31 14.70 17.89
C LEU A 313 -15.95 13.24 17.52
N THR A 314 -16.78 12.59 16.70
CA THR A 314 -16.61 11.20 16.22
C THR A 314 -15.91 11.12 14.86
N THR A 315 -15.99 12.15 14.01
CA THR A 315 -15.57 12.08 12.59
C THR A 315 -14.49 13.09 12.19
N CYS A 316 -14.29 14.17 12.95
CA CYS A 316 -13.39 15.27 12.59
C CYS A 316 -12.30 15.46 13.65
N LYS A 317 -11.34 14.55 13.73
CA LYS A 317 -10.04 14.91 14.32
C LYS A 317 -9.31 15.80 13.31
N GLY A 318 -9.09 17.07 13.66
CA GLY A 318 -8.23 17.94 12.85
C GLY A 318 -6.85 17.31 12.66
N HIS A 319 -6.23 17.53 11.49
CA HIS A 319 -4.87 17.06 11.24
C HIS A 319 -3.94 17.57 12.34
N LYS A 320 -3.09 16.68 12.86
CA LYS A 320 -2.06 17.07 13.80
C LYS A 320 -1.07 17.97 13.06
N ASP A 321 -0.74 19.13 13.61
CA ASP A 321 0.36 19.93 13.09
C ASP A 321 1.68 19.15 13.26
N MET A 322 2.21 18.65 12.15
CA MET A 322 3.41 17.84 12.10
C MET A 322 4.69 18.67 11.90
N LYS A 323 4.60 20.00 11.73
CA LYS A 323 5.74 20.86 11.36
C LYS A 323 6.94 20.69 12.29
N ARG A 324 6.71 20.70 13.61
CA ARG A 324 7.78 20.49 14.60
C ARG A 324 8.42 19.12 14.48
N THR A 325 7.62 18.08 14.22
CA THR A 325 8.07 16.69 14.12
C THR A 325 8.87 16.48 12.83
N PHE A 326 8.43 17.04 11.71
CA PHE A 326 9.15 17.02 10.44
C PHE A 326 10.45 17.80 10.53
N ASN A 327 10.45 19.01 11.09
CA ASN A 327 11.68 19.80 11.29
C ASN A 327 12.73 19.04 12.11
N LYS A 328 12.30 18.22 13.08
CA LYS A 328 13.22 17.38 13.85
C LYS A 328 13.85 16.29 12.99
N LEU A 329 13.06 15.63 12.12
CA LEU A 329 13.58 14.63 11.20
C LEU A 329 14.48 15.27 10.12
N LEU A 330 14.07 16.40 9.53
CA LEU A 330 14.88 17.14 8.55
C LEU A 330 16.23 17.57 9.14
N LYS A 331 16.25 18.03 10.40
CA LYS A 331 17.53 18.32 11.07
C LYS A 331 18.42 17.07 11.20
N TYR A 332 17.81 15.91 11.48
CA TYR A 332 18.53 14.65 11.53
C TYR A 332 19.06 14.22 10.16
N THR A 333 18.30 14.42 9.07
CA THR A 333 18.76 14.08 7.71
C THR A 333 19.87 15.00 7.24
N LEU A 334 19.90 16.27 7.64
CA LEU A 334 21.04 17.16 7.40
C LEU A 334 22.33 16.63 8.04
N ASP A 335 22.25 16.02 9.22
CA ASP A 335 23.43 15.45 9.90
C ASP A 335 23.81 14.06 9.32
N SER A 336 22.83 13.24 8.95
CA SER A 336 23.05 11.86 8.49
C SER A 336 23.26 11.73 6.97
N GLU A 337 22.91 12.78 6.23
CA GLU A 337 23.02 12.98 4.79
C GLU A 337 22.58 11.74 3.99
N PRO A 338 21.30 11.32 4.09
CA PRO A 338 20.81 10.09 3.47
C PRO A 338 20.84 10.15 1.94
N ASN A 339 20.48 11.31 1.36
CA ASN A 339 20.40 11.52 -0.09
C ASN A 339 21.73 11.92 -0.75
N VAL A 340 22.73 12.31 0.02
CA VAL A 340 24.05 12.70 -0.49
C VAL A 340 24.90 11.47 -0.81
N SER A 341 25.58 11.48 -1.96
CA SER A 341 26.51 10.41 -2.37
C SER A 341 27.78 10.41 -1.52
N LYS A 342 28.09 9.29 -0.87
CA LYS A 342 29.33 9.10 -0.11
C LYS A 342 30.04 7.83 -0.53
N ALA A 343 31.12 7.98 -1.29
CA ALA A 343 31.90 6.85 -1.79
C ALA A 343 32.34 5.92 -0.64
N GLY A 344 32.00 4.63 -0.77
CA GLY A 344 32.40 3.57 0.17
C GLY A 344 31.60 3.52 1.48
N ARG A 345 30.53 4.31 1.66
CA ARG A 345 29.68 4.24 2.87
C ARG A 345 29.00 2.87 2.96
N GLN A 346 29.36 2.11 4.00
CA GLN A 346 28.82 0.76 4.24
C GLN A 346 27.51 0.81 5.02
N ALA A 347 26.65 -0.19 4.80
CA ALA A 347 25.47 -0.47 5.59
C ALA A 347 25.67 -1.79 6.34
N ARG A 348 25.16 -1.89 7.57
CA ARG A 348 25.15 -3.15 8.31
C ARG A 348 24.23 -4.16 7.63
N TYR A 349 23.15 -3.68 7.02
CA TYR A 349 22.23 -4.50 6.27
C TYR A 349 22.02 -3.93 4.88
N TYR A 350 22.21 -4.79 3.89
CA TYR A 350 21.99 -4.45 2.51
C TYR A 350 20.57 -4.86 2.08
N ILE A 351 19.76 -3.90 1.63
CA ILE A 351 18.40 -4.17 1.16
C ILE A 351 18.45 -4.62 -0.29
N LEU A 352 17.90 -5.80 -0.55
CA LEU A 352 17.77 -6.32 -1.91
C LEU A 352 16.70 -5.54 -2.67
N ASP A 353 16.86 -5.44 -3.98
CA ASP A 353 15.77 -4.96 -4.84
C ASP A 353 14.70 -6.06 -4.90
N MET A 354 13.56 -5.79 -4.29
CA MET A 354 12.43 -6.70 -4.19
C MET A 354 11.64 -6.79 -5.49
N ILE A 355 11.73 -5.79 -6.38
CA ILE A 355 11.16 -5.90 -7.73
C ILE A 355 12.00 -6.92 -8.52
N GLU A 356 13.32 -6.73 -8.57
CA GLU A 356 14.24 -7.65 -9.25
C GLU A 356 14.14 -9.08 -8.69
N LYS A 357 14.21 -9.22 -7.36
CA LYS A 357 14.04 -10.52 -6.68
C LYS A 357 12.68 -11.14 -7.00
N GLY A 358 11.62 -10.33 -7.00
CA GLY A 358 10.26 -10.77 -7.29
C GLY A 358 10.12 -11.31 -8.70
N LEU A 359 10.65 -10.59 -9.68
CA LEU A 359 10.68 -10.99 -11.09
C LEU A 359 11.45 -12.30 -11.27
N GLY A 360 12.63 -12.44 -10.65
CA GLY A 360 13.39 -13.70 -10.68
C GLY A 360 12.58 -14.90 -10.16
N LEU A 361 11.82 -14.72 -9.08
CA LEU A 361 10.93 -15.77 -8.55
C LEU A 361 9.73 -16.07 -9.47
N ILE A 362 9.32 -15.13 -10.34
CA ILE A 362 8.29 -15.37 -11.37
C ILE A 362 8.87 -16.24 -12.48
N GLU A 363 10.03 -15.86 -13.01
CA GLU A 363 10.72 -16.58 -14.09
C GLU A 363 11.09 -18.03 -13.68
N GLU A 364 11.61 -18.22 -12.47
CA GLU A 364 11.95 -19.55 -11.96
C GLU A 364 10.73 -20.48 -11.87
N ASN A 365 9.57 -19.95 -11.50
CA ASN A 365 8.33 -20.73 -11.44
C ASN A 365 7.82 -21.12 -12.83
N GLU A 366 7.93 -20.24 -13.82
CA GLU A 366 7.58 -20.56 -15.22
C GLU A 366 8.46 -21.69 -15.77
N TYR A 367 9.76 -21.67 -15.47
CA TYR A 367 10.67 -22.73 -15.90
C TYR A 367 10.30 -24.09 -15.31
N LYS A 368 9.92 -24.14 -14.02
CA LYS A 368 9.47 -25.38 -13.36
C LYS A 368 8.19 -25.93 -13.98
N VAL A 369 7.17 -25.09 -14.19
CA VAL A 369 5.90 -25.49 -14.83
C VAL A 369 6.11 -25.97 -16.27
N GLY A 370 6.97 -25.28 -17.04
CA GLY A 370 7.35 -25.70 -18.38
C GLY A 370 8.07 -27.05 -18.39
N SER A 371 8.98 -27.30 -17.45
CA SER A 371 9.73 -28.56 -17.38
C SER A 371 8.87 -29.79 -17.00
N ASP A 372 7.83 -29.59 -16.18
CA ASP A 372 6.88 -30.64 -15.81
C ASP A 372 5.89 -30.95 -16.94
N SER A 373 5.62 -30.01 -17.85
CA SER A 373 4.74 -30.21 -19.00
C SER A 373 5.31 -31.15 -20.09
N TYR A 374 6.61 -31.47 -20.03
CA TYR A 374 7.29 -32.39 -20.96
C TYR A 374 7.53 -33.80 -20.40
N ARG A 375 7.09 -34.10 -19.16
CA ARG A 375 7.11 -35.47 -18.63
C ARG A 375 5.72 -36.08 -18.80
N GLU A 376 5.59 -37.00 -19.76
CA GLU A 376 4.43 -37.89 -19.85
C GLU A 376 4.18 -38.54 -18.48
N THR A 377 3.00 -38.31 -17.93
CA THR A 377 2.57 -38.84 -16.64
C THR A 377 1.96 -40.24 -16.84
N PRO A 378 2.43 -41.28 -16.14
CA PRO A 378 1.61 -42.41 -15.80
C PRO A 378 1.16 -42.29 -14.34
N GLY A 379 -0.15 -42.20 -14.14
CA GLY A 379 -0.81 -42.55 -12.88
C GLY A 379 -0.79 -41.47 -11.81
N GLY A 380 -2.00 -41.06 -11.39
CA GLY A 380 -2.19 -40.09 -10.33
C GLY A 380 -1.61 -40.58 -8.99
N GLN A 381 -0.91 -39.67 -8.33
CA GLN A 381 -0.70 -39.64 -6.90
C GLN A 381 -0.49 -38.19 -6.47
N GLU A 382 -1.49 -37.69 -5.74
CA GLU A 382 -1.41 -36.71 -4.65
C GLU A 382 -0.28 -35.66 -4.73
N ARG A 383 -0.60 -34.50 -5.32
CA ARG A 383 -0.01 -33.22 -4.89
C ARG A 383 -0.69 -32.78 -3.60
N GLU A 384 -0.34 -33.40 -2.49
CA GLU A 384 -0.62 -32.86 -1.16
C GLU A 384 0.68 -32.77 -0.37
N ASN A 385 0.86 -31.64 0.30
CA ASN A 385 1.93 -31.30 1.25
C ASN A 385 3.17 -30.64 0.64
N GLU A 386 3.09 -29.32 0.43
CA GLU A 386 4.24 -28.44 0.76
C GLU A 386 3.81 -26.99 1.14
N ASP A 387 2.57 -26.55 0.88
CA ASP A 387 2.15 -25.16 1.17
C ASP A 387 1.19 -24.98 2.39
N ARG A 388 1.19 -25.92 3.35
CA ARG A 388 0.36 -25.80 4.58
C ARG A 388 1.18 -25.32 5.79
N GLU A 389 1.87 -24.20 5.67
CA GLU A 389 2.28 -23.43 6.86
C GLU A 389 1.65 -22.04 6.85
N HIS A 390 0.62 -21.90 7.69
CA HIS A 390 0.00 -20.68 8.20
C HIS A 390 0.22 -19.36 7.43
N GLU A 391 -0.44 -19.24 6.27
CA GLU A 391 -0.80 -17.94 5.68
C GLU A 391 -2.31 -17.67 5.88
N MET A 392 -2.77 -17.86 7.13
CA MET A 392 -3.99 -17.23 7.66
C MET A 392 -3.55 -16.19 8.69
N VAL A 393 -2.99 -15.10 8.20
CA VAL A 393 -3.09 -13.85 8.93
C VAL A 393 -4.19 -13.10 8.19
N ASP A 394 -5.43 -13.37 8.57
CA ASP A 394 -6.47 -12.36 8.42
C ASP A 394 -5.87 -11.11 9.07
N ILE A 395 -5.60 -10.07 8.28
CA ILE A 395 -5.11 -8.83 8.85
C ILE A 395 -6.26 -8.31 9.68
N GLU A 396 -6.21 -8.55 10.99
CA GLU A 396 -7.28 -8.22 11.92
C GLU A 396 -7.40 -6.69 11.94
N MET A 397 -8.39 -6.19 11.23
CA MET A 397 -8.63 -4.77 11.03
C MET A 397 -9.39 -4.22 12.24
N ASP A 398 -8.91 -3.11 12.78
CA ASP A 398 -9.58 -2.41 13.87
C ASP A 398 -10.36 -1.17 13.40
N GLU A 399 -11.10 -0.54 14.33
CA GLU A 399 -11.86 0.67 14.03
C GLU A 399 -10.96 1.84 13.58
N GLU A 400 -9.70 1.89 14.03
CA GLU A 400 -8.77 2.96 13.64
C GLU A 400 -8.31 2.78 12.19
N ASP A 401 -8.12 1.54 11.73
CA ASP A 401 -7.76 1.22 10.33
C ASP A 401 -8.83 1.73 9.35
N LEU A 402 -10.11 1.60 9.69
CA LEU A 402 -11.21 2.15 8.90
C LEU A 402 -11.24 3.68 8.91
N ARG A 403 -10.82 4.31 10.02
CA ARG A 403 -10.83 5.76 10.19
C ARG A 403 -9.70 6.46 9.44
N VAL A 404 -8.56 5.81 9.25
CA VAL A 404 -7.45 6.37 8.44
C VAL A 404 -7.93 6.75 7.05
N GLU A 405 -8.72 5.90 6.42
CA GLU A 405 -9.32 6.17 5.12
C GLU A 405 -10.32 7.33 5.13
N LEU A 406 -10.97 7.67 6.25
CA LEU A 406 -11.82 8.87 6.30
C LEU A 406 -10.96 10.15 6.32
N GLN A 407 -9.80 10.08 6.97
CA GLN A 407 -8.87 11.17 7.20
C GLN A 407 -7.89 11.41 6.04
N ASP A 408 -7.71 10.43 5.15
CA ASP A 408 -7.03 10.58 3.86
C ASP A 408 -7.83 11.55 2.97
N HIS A 409 -7.75 12.84 3.28
CA HIS A 409 -7.78 13.88 2.27
C HIS A 409 -6.45 13.73 1.54
N GLY A 410 -6.45 13.63 0.21
CA GLY A 410 -5.23 13.44 -0.56
C GLY A 410 -4.12 14.33 -0.01
N MET A 411 -2.89 13.83 0.06
CA MET A 411 -1.72 14.53 0.63
C MET A 411 -1.38 15.87 -0.04
N PHE A 412 -2.25 16.33 -0.94
CA PHE A 412 -2.36 17.66 -1.50
C PHE A 412 -3.77 18.16 -1.15
N SER A 413 -3.96 18.69 0.07
CA SER A 413 -5.14 19.51 0.31
C SER A 413 -5.00 20.76 -0.53
N ASP A 414 -6.08 21.10 -1.23
CA ASP A 414 -6.23 22.27 -2.10
C ASP A 414 -6.32 23.57 -1.27
N ASP A 415 -5.54 23.65 -0.19
CA ASP A 415 -5.42 24.84 0.64
C ASP A 415 -4.48 25.84 -0.05
N GLY A 416 -4.95 26.37 -1.18
CA GLY A 416 -4.50 27.62 -1.79
C GLY A 416 -3.12 27.60 -2.43
N LEU A 417 -3.09 27.33 -3.74
CA LEU A 417 -2.20 28.08 -4.64
C LEU A 417 -2.67 29.54 -4.75
#